data_AF-A0A077P267-F1
#
_entry.id   AF-A0A077P267-F1
#
_cell.length_a   1.000
_cell.length_b   1.000
_cell.length_c   1.000
_cell.angle_alpha   90.00
_cell.angle_beta   90.00
_cell.angle_gamma   90.00
#
_symmetry.space_group_name_H-M   'P 1'
#
loop_
_entity.id
_entity.type
_entity.pdbx_description
1 polymer ?
#
loop_
_entity_poly.entity_id
_entity_poly.type
_entity_poly.pdbx_seq_one_letter_code
_entity_poly.pdbx_strand_id
1 'polypeptide(L)'
;MPAISFNYLGQLGGDAGQAGHQDWSLTDDDCGAMIASDNSSPLLLDINGAIQSGSLQFSVSSRLSQTQTQVFITALEQALTTVITAGQKQARLGGVKTPSDYGIQGVSIEQLNQLTHRLDHVNNENLSLHLEKKTILDV
;
A
#
# COMPACT_ATOMS: atom_id res chain seq x y z
N MET A 1 0.93 -2.98 -29.45
CA MET A 1 1.70 -2.91 -28.19
C MET A 1 0.88 -2.13 -27.18
N PRO A 2 1.02 -2.39 -25.86
CA PRO A 2 0.31 -1.61 -24.85
C PRO A 2 0.76 -0.14 -24.90
N ALA A 3 -0.19 0.77 -24.64
CA ALA A 3 0.09 2.21 -24.64
C ALA A 3 0.72 2.71 -23.33
N ILE A 4 0.71 1.89 -22.29
CA ILE A 4 1.18 2.24 -20.94
C ILE A 4 2.15 1.16 -20.46
N SER A 5 3.28 1.58 -19.90
CA SER A 5 4.25 0.73 -19.21
C SER A 5 4.35 1.13 -17.75
N PHE A 6 4.51 0.14 -16.87
CA PHE A 6 4.77 0.34 -15.45
C PHE A 6 5.88 -0.62 -15.01
N ASN A 7 6.86 -0.10 -14.28
CA ASN A 7 7.95 -0.88 -13.71
C ASN A 7 8.27 -0.39 -12.28
N TYR A 8 8.39 -1.32 -11.34
CA TYR A 8 8.81 -1.01 -9.97
C TYR A 8 10.22 -1.57 -9.73
N LEU A 9 11.17 -0.67 -9.51
CA LEU A 9 12.60 -0.95 -9.43
C LEU A 9 13.05 -1.47 -8.05
N GLY A 10 12.15 -1.45 -7.05
CA GLY A 10 12.48 -1.80 -5.67
C GLY A 10 13.04 -0.62 -4.87
N GLN A 11 13.90 -0.91 -3.89
CA GLN A 11 14.54 0.07 -3.02
C GLN A 11 15.99 0.32 -3.46
N LEU A 12 16.29 1.59 -3.75
CA LEU A 12 17.56 2.07 -4.27
C LEU A 12 18.27 2.89 -3.18
N GLY A 13 19.58 2.67 -3.04
CA GLY A 13 20.32 3.11 -1.85
C GLY A 13 20.05 2.13 -0.71
N GLY A 14 21.11 1.58 -0.11
CA GLY A 14 21.05 0.45 0.80
C GLY A 14 20.01 0.59 1.92
N ASP A 15 19.62 -0.54 2.49
CA ASP A 15 18.54 -0.62 3.46
C ASP A 15 18.72 0.40 4.59
N ALA A 16 17.78 1.35 4.72
CA ALA A 16 17.85 2.42 5.72
C ALA A 16 17.89 1.88 7.17
N GLY A 17 17.67 0.57 7.35
CA GLY A 17 17.78 -0.16 8.62
C GLY A 17 19.14 -0.80 8.90
N GLN A 18 20.08 -0.86 7.95
CA GLN A 18 21.44 -1.32 8.23
C GLN A 18 22.34 -0.11 8.51
N ALA A 19 22.59 0.13 9.79
CA ALA A 19 23.59 1.06 10.32
C ALA A 19 25.04 0.64 10.00
N GLY A 20 25.30 0.13 8.79
CA GLY A 20 26.63 -0.03 8.24
C GLY A 20 27.05 1.28 7.57
N HIS A 21 28.32 1.65 7.73
CA HIS A 21 28.92 2.73 6.94
C HIS A 21 28.61 2.50 5.45
N GLN A 22 27.89 3.44 4.82
CA GLN A 22 27.73 3.46 3.39
C GLN A 22 28.89 4.28 2.81
N ASP A 23 29.90 3.59 2.27
CA ASP A 23 31.08 4.22 1.67
C ASP A 23 30.76 4.96 0.36
N TRP A 24 29.55 4.78 -0.17
CA TRP A 24 29.05 5.42 -1.38
C TRP A 24 27.54 5.70 -1.26
N SER A 25 27.07 6.75 -1.95
CA SER A 25 25.65 7.09 -2.05
C SER A 25 25.29 7.41 -3.51
N LEU A 26 24.00 7.25 -3.86
CA LEU A 26 23.50 7.82 -5.10
C LEU A 26 23.44 9.34 -4.97
N THR A 27 23.83 10.03 -6.04
CA THR A 27 23.63 11.47 -6.18
C THR A 27 22.31 11.73 -6.91
N ASP A 28 21.72 12.90 -6.70
CA ASP A 28 20.53 13.36 -7.43
C ASP A 28 20.93 14.17 -8.68
N ASP A 29 22.18 14.02 -9.14
CA ASP A 29 22.67 14.76 -10.30
C ASP A 29 22.04 14.21 -11.58
N ASP A 30 21.74 15.11 -12.50
CA ASP A 30 21.27 14.74 -13.83
C ASP A 30 22.34 13.88 -14.53
N CYS A 31 21.95 12.66 -14.89
CA CYS A 31 22.81 11.71 -15.60
C CYS A 31 22.78 11.92 -17.12
N GLY A 32 22.10 12.96 -17.60
CA GLY A 32 21.96 13.30 -19.00
C GLY A 32 20.97 12.42 -19.74
N ALA A 33 20.91 12.59 -21.07
CA ALA A 33 19.99 11.84 -21.91
C ALA A 33 20.41 10.37 -22.03
N MET A 34 19.68 9.49 -21.34
CA MET A 34 19.85 8.03 -21.39
C MET A 34 19.35 7.40 -22.71
N ILE A 35 18.52 8.13 -23.45
CA ILE A 35 17.87 7.67 -24.68
C ILE A 35 18.18 8.66 -25.79
N ALA A 36 18.61 8.15 -26.95
CA ALA A 36 18.84 8.97 -28.13
C ALA A 36 17.54 9.63 -28.62
N SER A 37 17.62 10.86 -29.14
CA SER A 37 16.44 11.64 -29.54
C SER A 37 15.64 11.02 -30.69
N ASP A 38 16.26 10.14 -31.49
CA ASP A 38 15.66 9.38 -32.57
C ASP A 38 14.98 8.07 -32.11
N ASN A 39 15.22 7.63 -30.87
CA ASN A 39 14.56 6.47 -30.30
C ASN A 39 13.18 6.86 -29.74
N SER A 40 12.19 6.87 -30.62
CA SER A 40 10.81 7.17 -30.25
C SER A 40 10.12 5.94 -29.64
N SER A 41 10.03 5.88 -28.31
CA SER A 41 9.18 4.90 -27.63
C SER A 41 7.71 5.03 -28.05
N PRO A 42 6.99 3.96 -28.42
CA PRO A 42 5.57 4.02 -28.78
C PRO A 42 4.64 4.22 -27.56
N LEU A 43 5.18 4.29 -26.34
CA LEU A 43 4.42 4.43 -25.10
C LEU A 43 3.84 5.84 -24.96
N LEU A 44 2.57 5.91 -24.57
CA LEU A 44 1.87 7.14 -24.19
C LEU A 44 2.24 7.57 -22.77
N LEU A 45 2.39 6.59 -21.87
CA LEU A 45 2.86 6.75 -20.50
C LEU A 45 3.85 5.64 -20.18
N ASP A 46 5.02 6.01 -19.65
CA ASP A 46 6.01 5.11 -19.09
C ASP A 46 6.31 5.53 -17.65
N ILE A 47 6.01 4.62 -16.72
CA ILE A 47 5.98 4.91 -15.28
C ILE A 47 6.98 4.01 -14.58
N ASN A 48 7.99 4.60 -13.95
CA ASN A 48 8.97 3.88 -13.15
C ASN A 48 8.85 4.30 -11.68
N GLY A 49 8.69 3.33 -10.79
CA GLY A 49 8.60 3.56 -9.34
C GLY A 49 9.81 3.00 -8.60
N ALA A 50 10.28 3.69 -7.58
CA ALA A 50 11.34 3.20 -6.69
C ALA A 50 11.19 3.77 -5.27
N ILE A 51 11.76 3.10 -4.28
CA ILE A 51 12.03 3.72 -2.98
C ILE A 51 13.44 4.27 -3.02
N GLN A 52 13.61 5.57 -2.79
CA GLN A 52 14.89 6.24 -2.73
C GLN A 52 14.92 7.08 -1.45
N SER A 53 15.99 6.93 -0.65
CA SER A 53 16.14 7.63 0.63
C SER A 53 14.92 7.48 1.56
N GLY A 54 14.32 6.29 1.59
CA GLY A 54 13.15 5.97 2.41
C GLY A 54 11.80 6.48 1.87
N SER A 55 11.78 7.14 0.71
CA SER A 55 10.57 7.69 0.10
C SER A 55 10.21 6.95 -1.18
N LEU A 56 8.92 6.60 -1.34
CA LEU A 56 8.39 6.09 -2.59
C LEU A 56 8.26 7.24 -3.60
N GLN A 57 8.89 7.07 -4.76
CA GLN A 57 8.95 8.07 -5.83
C GLN A 57 8.56 7.44 -7.16
N PHE A 58 7.97 8.24 -8.05
CA PHE A 58 7.61 7.83 -9.41
C PHE A 58 8.13 8.82 -10.43
N SER A 59 8.75 8.31 -11.49
CA SER A 59 9.03 9.05 -12.72
C SER A 59 7.96 8.70 -13.76
N VAL A 60 7.35 9.73 -14.36
CA VAL A 60 6.30 9.59 -15.39
C VAL A 60 6.78 10.27 -16.67
N SER A 61 7.20 9.46 -17.63
CA SER A 61 7.46 9.91 -18.99
C SER A 61 6.15 9.86 -19.79
N SER A 62 5.72 11.01 -20.32
CA SER A 62 4.40 11.16 -20.94
C SER A 62 4.48 11.80 -22.31
N ARG A 63 3.69 11.28 -23.26
CA ARG A 63 3.43 11.90 -24.57
C ARG A 63 2.07 12.62 -24.62
N LEU A 64 1.38 12.73 -23.49
CA LEU A 64 0.15 13.52 -23.37
C LEU A 64 0.48 15.02 -23.33
N SER A 65 -0.53 15.87 -23.43
CA SER A 65 -0.36 17.29 -23.09
C SER A 65 0.11 17.44 -21.64
N GLN A 66 0.81 18.54 -21.35
CA GLN A 66 1.29 18.84 -20.00
C GLN A 66 0.14 18.86 -18.98
N THR A 67 -1.00 19.44 -19.34
CA THR A 67 -2.20 19.47 -18.50
C THR A 67 -2.73 18.07 -18.19
N GLN A 68 -2.86 17.21 -19.20
CA GLN A 68 -3.31 15.83 -19.00
C GLN A 68 -2.32 15.02 -18.17
N THR A 69 -1.02 15.24 -18.39
CA THR A 69 0.05 14.60 -17.61
C THR A 69 -0.05 15.00 -16.14
N GLN A 70 -0.26 16.28 -15.85
CA GLN A 70 -0.43 16.76 -14.48
C GLN A 70 -1.68 16.19 -13.81
N VAL A 71 -2.81 16.15 -14.53
CA VAL A 71 -4.05 15.51 -14.03
C VAL A 71 -3.81 14.04 -13.69
N PHE A 72 -3.09 13.31 -14.54
CA PHE A 72 -2.73 11.93 -14.31
C PHE A 72 -1.86 11.77 -13.05
N ILE A 73 -0.79 12.57 -12.92
CA ILE A 73 0.12 12.51 -11.77
C ILE A 73 -0.65 12.75 -10.46
N THR A 74 -1.48 13.80 -10.41
CA THR A 74 -2.29 14.10 -9.23
C THR A 74 -3.29 12.99 -8.91
N ALA A 75 -3.93 12.39 -9.92
CA ALA A 75 -4.84 11.27 -9.72
C ALA A 75 -4.11 10.01 -9.20
N LEU A 76 -2.92 9.73 -9.73
CA LEU A 76 -2.09 8.61 -9.29
C LEU A 76 -1.66 8.78 -7.83
N GLU A 77 -1.18 9.97 -7.45
CA GLU A 77 -0.78 10.30 -6.08
C GLU A 77 -1.96 10.16 -5.10
N GLN A 78 -3.13 10.68 -5.47
CA GLN A 78 -4.33 10.59 -4.64
C GLN A 78 -4.80 9.13 -4.48
N ALA A 79 -4.76 8.34 -5.55
CA ALA A 79 -5.14 6.93 -5.52
C ALA A 79 -4.20 6.12 -4.62
N LEU A 80 -2.88 6.32 -4.74
CA LEU A 80 -1.88 5.68 -3.90
C LEU A 80 -2.06 6.05 -2.43
N THR A 81 -2.23 7.33 -2.13
CA THR A 81 -2.47 7.82 -0.76
C THR A 81 -3.72 7.20 -0.14
N THR A 82 -4.77 7.04 -0.94
CA THR A 82 -6.03 6.42 -0.52
C THR A 82 -5.82 4.95 -0.16
N VAL A 83 -5.16 4.18 -1.02
CA VAL A 83 -4.87 2.75 -0.79
C VAL A 83 -3.96 2.56 0.42
N ILE A 84 -2.90 3.36 0.55
CA ILE A 84 -1.96 3.30 1.68
C ILE A 84 -2.70 3.59 2.99
N THR A 85 -3.50 4.65 3.02
CA THR A 85 -4.26 5.04 4.21
C THR A 85 -5.28 3.96 4.61
N ALA A 86 -5.98 3.40 3.63
CA ALA A 86 -6.91 2.30 3.85
C ALA A 86 -6.20 1.06 4.41
N GLY A 87 -5.04 0.69 3.84
CA GLY A 87 -4.21 -0.42 4.30
C GLY A 87 -3.69 -0.21 5.72
N GLN A 88 -3.19 0.99 6.04
CA GLN A 88 -2.74 1.34 7.39
C GLN A 88 -3.88 1.29 8.41
N LYS A 89 -5.06 1.80 8.05
CA LYS A 89 -6.26 1.71 8.90
C LYS A 89 -6.61 0.25 9.16
N GLN A 90 -6.63 -0.58 8.13
CA GLN A 90 -6.96 -2.00 8.28
C GLN A 90 -5.92 -2.76 9.13
N ALA A 91 -4.64 -2.46 8.96
CA ALA A 91 -3.56 -3.05 9.76
C ALA A 91 -3.71 -2.71 11.25
N ARG A 92 -4.06 -1.46 11.58
CA ARG A 92 -4.31 -1.03 12.97
C ARG A 92 -5.53 -1.71 13.60
N LEU A 93 -6.51 -2.11 12.79
CA LEU A 93 -7.68 -2.88 13.23
C LEU A 93 -7.40 -4.39 13.34
N GLY A 94 -6.16 -4.84 13.12
CA GLY A 94 -5.78 -6.25 13.22
C GLY A 94 -5.80 -7.04 11.90
N GLY A 95 -5.99 -6.36 10.76
CA GLY A 95 -6.11 -6.98 9.44
C GLY A 95 -7.50 -7.57 9.17
N VAL A 96 -7.77 -7.96 7.93
CA VAL A 96 -8.92 -8.81 7.61
C VAL A 96 -8.41 -10.24 7.59
N LYS A 97 -8.98 -11.09 8.45
CA LYS A 97 -8.65 -12.51 8.44
C LYS A 97 -9.42 -13.20 7.33
N THR A 98 -8.72 -14.01 6.58
CA THR A 98 -9.24 -14.84 5.50
C THR A 98 -9.20 -16.30 5.93
N PRO A 99 -10.04 -17.18 5.34
CA PRO A 99 -10.00 -18.61 5.64
C PRO A 99 -8.60 -19.23 5.46
N SER A 100 -7.82 -18.73 4.51
CA SER A 100 -6.44 -19.12 4.25
C SER A 100 -5.49 -18.84 5.43
N ASP A 101 -5.74 -17.80 6.24
CA ASP A 101 -4.94 -17.52 7.44
C ASP A 101 -5.07 -18.61 8.50
N TYR A 102 -6.12 -19.44 8.42
CA TYR A 102 -6.40 -20.54 9.35
C TYR A 102 -6.16 -21.93 8.73
N GLY A 103 -5.78 -22.02 7.46
CA GLY A 103 -5.58 -23.30 6.76
C GLY A 103 -6.87 -24.12 6.57
N ILE A 104 -8.04 -23.51 6.69
CA ILE A 104 -9.33 -24.21 6.60
C ILE A 104 -9.79 -24.26 5.14
N GLN A 105 -9.89 -25.46 4.59
CA GLN A 105 -10.46 -25.66 3.25
C GLN A 105 -11.99 -25.73 3.31
N GLY A 106 -12.66 -25.19 2.29
CA GLY A 106 -14.12 -25.26 2.15
C GLY A 106 -14.92 -24.22 2.94
N VAL A 107 -14.25 -23.28 3.62
CA VAL A 107 -14.90 -22.13 4.26
C VAL A 107 -14.75 -20.91 3.36
N SER A 108 -15.89 -20.34 2.97
CA SER A 108 -15.96 -19.05 2.25
C SER A 108 -15.67 -17.87 3.19
N ILE A 109 -15.29 -16.73 2.63
CA ILE A 109 -15.08 -15.50 3.40
C ILE A 109 -16.39 -15.05 4.07
N GLU A 110 -17.54 -15.28 3.43
CA GLU A 110 -18.86 -14.97 3.96
C GLU A 110 -19.19 -15.79 5.21
N GLN A 111 -18.91 -17.09 5.18
CA GLN A 111 -19.10 -17.98 6.34
C GLN A 111 -18.18 -17.60 7.50
N LEU A 112 -16.93 -17.26 7.22
CA LEU A 112 -16.00 -16.77 8.24
C LEU A 112 -16.49 -15.46 8.86
N ASN A 113 -16.93 -14.50 8.04
CA ASN A 113 -17.47 -13.24 8.52
C ASN A 113 -18.73 -13.42 9.38
N GLN A 114 -19.62 -14.35 9.01
CA GLN A 114 -20.79 -14.69 9.83
C GLN A 114 -20.40 -15.27 11.19
N LEU A 115 -19.38 -16.13 11.24
CA LEU A 115 -18.87 -16.69 12.50
C LEU A 115 -18.28 -15.61 13.40
N THR A 116 -17.44 -14.73 12.85
CA THR A 116 -16.86 -13.60 13.58
C THR A 116 -17.95 -12.69 14.14
N HIS A 117 -18.93 -12.30 13.33
CA HIS A 117 -20.02 -11.42 13.77
C HIS A 117 -20.90 -12.06 14.86
N ARG A 118 -21.10 -13.39 14.83
CA ARG A 118 -21.81 -14.12 15.89
C ARG A 118 -21.04 -14.12 17.20
N LEU A 119 -19.73 -14.38 17.16
CA LEU A 119 -18.89 -14.43 18.35
C LEU A 119 -18.70 -13.04 18.98
N ASP A 120 -18.57 -12.00 18.15
CA ASP A 120 -18.49 -10.62 18.62
C ASP A 120 -19.78 -10.20 19.36
N HIS A 121 -20.95 -10.60 18.85
CA HIS A 121 -22.23 -10.38 19.53
C HIS A 121 -22.32 -11.09 20.89
N VAL A 122 -21.94 -12.37 20.95
CA VAL A 122 -21.98 -13.17 22.19
C VAL A 122 -21.01 -12.63 23.25
N ASN A 123 -19.84 -12.12 22.83
CA ASN A 123 -18.91 -11.48 23.75
C ASN A 123 -19.46 -10.15 24.29
N ASN A 124 -20.13 -9.36 23.46
CA ASN A 124 -20.72 -8.09 23.91
C ASN A 124 -21.86 -8.30 24.91
N GLU A 125 -22.73 -9.30 24.68
CA GLU A 125 -23.80 -9.66 25.62
C GLU A 125 -23.25 -10.22 26.94
N ASN A 126 -22.17 -11.01 26.91
CA ASN A 126 -21.51 -11.47 28.13
C ASN A 126 -20.84 -10.33 28.92
N LEU A 127 -20.29 -9.31 28.22
CA LEU A 127 -19.73 -8.14 28.88
C LEU A 127 -20.80 -7.33 29.61
N SER A 128 -22.00 -7.20 29.02
CA SER A 128 -23.16 -6.55 29.64
C SER A 128 -23.66 -7.32 30.86
N LEU A 129 -23.76 -8.66 30.77
CA LEU A 129 -24.14 -9.52 31.90
C LEU A 129 -23.11 -9.51 33.04
N HIS A 130 -21.82 -9.31 32.73
CA HIS A 130 -20.77 -9.19 33.73
C HIS A 130 -20.76 -7.82 34.42
N LEU A 131 -21.12 -6.74 33.72
CA LEU A 131 -21.28 -5.40 34.32
C LEU A 131 -22.49 -5.33 35.26
N GLU A 132 -23.64 -5.93 34.90
CA GLU A 132 -24.83 -5.95 35.75
C GLU A 132 -24.61 -6.70 37.08
N LYS A 133 -23.73 -7.71 37.10
CA LYS A 133 -23.41 -8.46 38.32
C LYS A 133 -22.48 -7.72 39.28
N LYS A 134 -21.88 -6.60 38.87
CA LYS A 134 -20.93 -5.83 39.71
C LYS A 134 -21.60 -4.71 40.53
N THR A 135 -22.93 -4.60 40.50
CA THR A 135 -23.68 -3.54 41.23
C THR A 135 -24.42 -4.04 42.46
N ILE A 136 -24.18 -5.27 42.93
CA ILE A 136 -24.78 -5.74 44.19
C ILE A 136 -23.68 -6.17 45.17
N LEU A 137 -23.49 -5.30 46.16
CA LEU A 137 -22.74 -5.42 47.42
C LEU A 137 -21.21 -5.23 47.36
N ASP A 138 -20.77 -4.03 47.76
CA ASP A 138 -19.88 -3.93 48.92
C ASP A 138 -20.22 -2.62 49.68
N VAL A 139 -20.74 -2.78 50.90
CA VAL A 139 -20.84 -1.74 51.95
C VAL A 139 -19.74 -2.04 52.95
#